data_AF-A0A2C9A7X4-F1
#
_entry.id   AF-A0A2C9A7X4-F1
#
_cell.length_a   1.000
_cell.length_b   1.000
_cell.length_c   1.000
_cell.angle_alpha   90.00
_cell.angle_beta   90.00
_cell.angle_gamma   90.00
#
_symmetry.space_group_name_H-M   'P 1'
#
loop_
_entity.id
_entity.type
_entity.pdbx_description
1 polymer ?
#
loop_
_entity_poly.entity_id
_entity_poly.type
_entity_poly.pdbx_seq_one_letter_code
_entity_poly.pdbx_strand_id
1 'polypeptide(L)'
;MKHSFLLAGVAAASLALFACGDSSPSDTEDDILSSPGEKTESSSSVTEDESSSSVSKDIPKGARAATLDDLEKNMALKGLFGRDIYLATGEKHGLFSLWIPDTAWLAAPSDFDDGVLKFSQGAITSIKVEADAIKSMEKLVEKDSDHSMRFIVNEEDQLQYSLDGGEYKDVGETSVKKNSSVVWNGDSLASKELFCKTGENTFTGYSFYKGRYVATDVVRNAEQTNDSLVSWSAGYYDIHRGKLLMRPLFYSSAVYALVSASVSSDYKTLTISAEDVSCTLSELKYNEVPAADLEGEWESDEGGLAWSLDMRTDRTFEVKAFKGNENKALKQGTWDVYGNQLLMKVTGCLGGKCTPAVMGSVSKWMAGSFFNYGNSDPDDPPIPEDWIAPEYE
;
A
#
# COMPACT_ATOMS: atom_id res chain seq x y z
N MET A 1 -31.61 10.77 51.05
CA MET A 1 -30.37 10.76 50.27
C MET A 1 -29.93 9.33 50.07
N LYS A 2 -30.11 8.80 48.85
CA LYS A 2 -29.46 7.63 48.24
C LYS A 2 -30.22 7.39 46.93
N HIS A 3 -29.61 7.77 45.82
CA HIS A 3 -30.05 7.31 44.51
C HIS A 3 -29.01 6.35 43.97
N SER A 4 -29.44 5.10 43.83
CA SER A 4 -28.85 4.10 42.94
C SER A 4 -29.13 4.52 41.50
N PHE A 5 -28.14 4.40 40.62
CA PHE A 5 -28.35 4.29 39.18
C PHE A 5 -27.51 3.13 38.64
N LEU A 6 -28.21 2.18 38.05
CA LEU A 6 -27.69 1.05 37.27
C LEU A 6 -27.84 1.40 35.78
N LEU A 7 -26.80 1.05 35.02
CA LEU A 7 -26.77 0.62 33.61
C LEU A 7 -27.36 1.54 32.53
N ALA A 8 -26.46 2.04 31.68
CA ALA A 8 -26.65 1.99 30.23
C ALA A 8 -25.27 1.86 29.56
N GLY A 9 -24.99 0.66 29.04
CA GLY A 9 -23.89 0.45 28.11
C GLY A 9 -24.28 0.98 26.72
N VAL A 10 -23.34 1.59 26.01
CA VAL A 10 -23.49 1.93 24.61
C VAL A 10 -22.26 1.42 23.89
N ALA A 11 -22.49 0.43 23.04
CA ALA A 11 -21.55 -0.09 22.07
C ALA A 11 -21.25 0.97 21.01
N ALA A 12 -19.98 1.28 20.79
CA ALA A 12 -19.54 2.07 19.65
C ALA A 12 -19.42 1.11 18.44
N ALA A 13 -20.52 0.97 17.71
CA ALA A 13 -20.52 0.33 16.40
C ALA A 13 -20.06 1.34 15.35
N SER A 14 -19.10 0.87 14.54
CA SER A 14 -18.61 1.43 13.29
C SER A 14 -19.72 1.96 12.37
N LEU A 15 -19.59 3.22 11.95
CA LEU A 15 -20.31 3.76 10.80
C LEU A 15 -19.35 3.88 9.63
N ALA A 16 -19.35 2.85 8.78
CA ALA A 16 -18.95 2.96 7.40
C ALA A 16 -20.03 3.75 6.66
N LEU A 17 -19.71 4.96 6.20
CA LEU A 17 -20.57 5.70 5.29
C LEU A 17 -20.26 5.27 3.85
N PHE A 18 -21.03 4.31 3.35
CA PHE A 18 -21.35 4.24 1.94
C PHE A 18 -22.35 5.35 1.60
N ALA A 19 -22.06 6.09 0.54
CA ALA A 19 -22.99 7.04 -0.06
C ALA A 19 -24.08 6.26 -0.83
N CYS A 20 -25.32 6.33 -0.36
CA CYS A 20 -26.52 5.93 -1.12
C CYS A 20 -27.13 7.16 -1.82
N GLY A 21 -27.30 7.06 -3.14
CA GLY A 21 -28.33 7.78 -3.89
C GLY A 21 -29.45 6.79 -4.23
N ASP A 22 -30.61 7.02 -3.62
CA ASP A 22 -31.74 6.10 -3.48
C ASP A 22 -32.66 6.05 -4.71
N SER A 23 -33.27 4.87 -4.95
CA SER A 23 -34.60 4.70 -5.57
C SER A 23 -35.16 3.27 -5.33
N SER A 24 -35.58 3.00 -4.08
CA SER A 24 -36.81 2.25 -3.68
C SER A 24 -37.03 0.75 -4.00
N PRO A 25 -37.87 0.04 -3.20
CA PRO A 25 -37.53 -1.27 -2.64
C PRO A 25 -38.40 -2.44 -3.14
N SER A 26 -37.87 -3.66 -3.02
CA SER A 26 -38.68 -4.86 -2.81
C SER A 26 -37.92 -5.86 -1.94
N ASP A 27 -38.57 -6.23 -0.85
CA ASP A 27 -38.17 -7.22 0.16
C ASP A 27 -37.63 -8.52 -0.46
N THR A 28 -36.58 -9.12 0.11
CA THR A 28 -36.68 -10.33 0.95
C THR A 28 -35.33 -10.59 1.61
N GLU A 29 -35.36 -10.92 2.90
CA GLU A 29 -34.29 -11.59 3.63
C GLU A 29 -33.95 -12.92 2.93
N ASP A 30 -32.68 -13.29 2.84
CA ASP A 30 -32.25 -14.64 3.20
C ASP A 30 -30.73 -14.79 3.25
N ASP A 31 -30.38 -15.66 4.18
CA ASP A 31 -29.11 -15.92 4.84
C ASP A 31 -28.23 -16.94 4.07
N ILE A 32 -26.96 -17.01 4.48
CA ILE A 32 -26.12 -18.25 4.55
C ILE A 32 -25.33 -18.76 3.31
N LEU A 33 -24.02 -18.83 3.59
CA LEU A 33 -22.96 -19.76 3.18
C LEU A 33 -23.34 -21.17 2.63
N SER A 34 -22.64 -21.53 1.53
CA SER A 34 -22.06 -22.85 1.17
C SER A 34 -22.85 -23.93 0.40
N SER A 35 -22.31 -24.22 -0.79
CA SER A 35 -22.09 -25.53 -1.48
C SER A 35 -23.31 -26.30 -2.05
N PRO A 36 -23.11 -27.35 -2.88
CA PRO A 36 -22.23 -27.59 -4.04
C PRO A 36 -23.01 -28.17 -5.27
N GLY A 37 -22.35 -28.41 -6.41
CA GLY A 37 -22.86 -29.26 -7.50
C GLY A 37 -22.47 -28.78 -8.89
N GLU A 38 -22.29 -29.58 -9.93
CA GLU A 38 -22.15 -31.03 -10.12
C GLU A 38 -21.48 -31.19 -11.50
N LYS A 39 -21.04 -32.41 -11.80
CA LYS A 39 -20.22 -32.79 -12.97
C LYS A 39 -20.97 -32.59 -14.29
N THR A 40 -20.29 -32.04 -15.29
CA THR A 40 -20.54 -32.38 -16.70
C THR A 40 -19.26 -32.38 -17.53
N GLU A 41 -18.95 -33.60 -17.99
CA GLU A 41 -18.19 -34.05 -19.17
C GLU A 41 -17.13 -33.18 -19.86
N SER A 42 -15.95 -33.80 -19.97
CA SER A 42 -14.89 -33.46 -20.92
C SER A 42 -15.36 -33.54 -22.38
N SER A 43 -15.04 -32.52 -23.17
CA SER A 43 -14.55 -32.72 -24.52
C SER A 43 -13.58 -31.63 -24.92
N SER A 44 -12.44 -32.11 -25.38
CA SER A 44 -11.30 -31.42 -25.93
C SER A 44 -11.63 -30.61 -27.19
N SER A 45 -11.25 -29.34 -27.19
CA SER A 45 -10.82 -28.62 -28.38
C SER A 45 -9.86 -27.52 -27.97
N VAL A 46 -8.60 -27.71 -28.35
CA VAL A 46 -7.54 -26.71 -28.34
C VAL A 46 -7.97 -25.57 -29.25
N THR A 47 -8.17 -24.40 -28.67
CA THR A 47 -8.10 -23.12 -29.37
C THR A 47 -7.07 -22.29 -28.62
N GLU A 48 -6.01 -21.96 -29.34
CA GLU A 48 -5.01 -20.98 -28.95
C GLU A 48 -5.72 -19.64 -28.77
N ASP A 49 -6.09 -19.31 -27.54
CA ASP A 49 -6.45 -17.94 -27.20
C ASP A 49 -5.13 -17.18 -27.06
N GLU A 50 -4.82 -16.41 -28.10
CA GLU A 50 -3.84 -15.34 -28.05
C GLU A 50 -4.12 -14.48 -26.80
N SER A 51 -3.23 -14.63 -25.82
CA SER A 51 -3.15 -13.76 -24.66
C SER A 51 -2.67 -12.39 -25.13
N SER A 52 -3.59 -11.56 -25.60
CA SER A 52 -3.32 -10.22 -26.12
C SER A 52 -3.56 -9.15 -25.04
N SER A 53 -2.51 -8.82 -24.29
CA SER A 53 -2.36 -7.47 -23.70
C SER A 53 -0.94 -7.19 -23.20
N SER A 54 0.09 -7.65 -23.92
CA SER A 54 1.39 -6.98 -23.89
C SER A 54 1.29 -5.71 -24.75
N VAL A 55 0.77 -4.61 -24.19
CA VAL A 55 0.84 -3.30 -24.86
C VAL A 55 2.26 -2.76 -24.76
N SER A 56 3.19 -3.39 -25.47
CA SER A 56 4.42 -2.75 -25.92
C SER A 56 4.19 -2.28 -27.35
N LYS A 57 3.54 -1.11 -27.52
CA LYS A 57 3.91 -0.32 -28.68
C LYS A 57 5.38 0.01 -28.52
N ASP A 58 6.20 -0.46 -29.44
CA ASP A 58 7.63 -0.19 -29.46
C ASP A 58 7.89 1.31 -29.28
N ILE A 59 8.91 1.63 -28.49
CA ILE A 59 9.39 3.00 -28.33
C ILE A 59 9.69 3.52 -29.75
N PRO A 60 9.13 4.68 -30.16
CA PRO A 60 9.35 5.21 -31.49
C PRO A 60 10.84 5.30 -31.80
N LYS A 61 11.21 5.01 -33.05
CA LYS A 61 12.61 5.06 -33.46
C LYS A 61 13.19 6.43 -33.11
N GLY A 62 14.35 6.41 -32.45
CA GLY A 62 15.07 7.60 -31.99
C GLY A 62 14.62 8.17 -30.65
N ALA A 63 13.50 7.69 -30.10
CA ALA A 63 13.13 7.97 -28.71
C ALA A 63 13.76 6.96 -27.74
N ARG A 64 13.81 7.33 -26.47
CA ARG A 64 14.16 6.44 -25.35
C ARG A 64 13.05 6.43 -24.31
N ALA A 65 13.00 5.38 -23.49
CA ALA A 65 12.18 5.38 -22.29
C ALA A 65 12.60 6.56 -21.39
N ALA A 66 11.62 7.23 -20.80
CA ALA A 66 11.90 8.22 -19.77
C ALA A 66 12.39 7.52 -18.50
N THR A 67 13.30 8.19 -17.81
CA THR A 67 13.80 7.83 -16.49
C THR A 67 13.18 8.76 -15.45
N LEU A 68 13.33 8.44 -14.16
CA LEU A 68 12.86 9.32 -13.09
C LEU A 68 13.44 10.73 -13.20
N ASP A 69 14.69 10.88 -13.66
CA ASP A 69 15.37 12.17 -13.79
C ASP A 69 14.76 13.08 -14.84
N ASP A 70 14.11 12.50 -15.86
CA ASP A 70 13.41 13.27 -16.90
C ASP A 70 12.10 13.89 -16.41
N LEU A 71 11.58 13.42 -15.27
CA LEU A 71 10.31 13.91 -14.75
C LEU A 71 10.48 15.12 -13.84
N GLU A 72 9.73 16.17 -14.13
CA GLU A 72 9.59 17.31 -13.23
C GLU A 72 8.61 17.02 -12.08
N LYS A 73 8.76 17.73 -10.95
CA LYS A 73 7.91 17.50 -9.76
C LYS A 73 6.41 17.64 -10.04
N ASN A 74 6.05 18.52 -10.97
CA ASN A 74 4.68 18.74 -11.40
C ASN A 74 4.67 18.94 -12.92
N MET A 75 3.85 18.16 -13.61
CA MET A 75 3.75 18.13 -15.06
C MET A 75 2.29 18.17 -15.49
N ALA A 76 1.99 18.91 -16.56
CA ALA A 76 0.66 18.98 -17.15
C ALA A 76 0.52 17.92 -18.25
N LEU A 77 -0.45 17.03 -18.09
CA LEU A 77 -0.83 16.02 -19.07
C LEU A 77 -2.01 16.55 -19.91
N LYS A 78 -1.70 17.40 -20.89
CA LYS A 78 -2.70 18.14 -21.66
C LYS A 78 -3.63 17.22 -22.44
N GLY A 79 -4.93 17.42 -22.30
CA GLY A 79 -5.94 16.68 -23.07
C GLY A 79 -6.12 15.23 -22.63
N LEU A 80 -5.62 14.85 -21.45
CA LEU A 80 -6.02 13.61 -20.79
C LEU A 80 -7.47 13.73 -20.34
N PHE A 81 -8.34 12.83 -20.80
CA PHE A 81 -9.80 12.90 -20.59
C PHE A 81 -10.45 14.25 -20.98
N GLY A 82 -9.86 14.94 -21.96
CA GLY A 82 -10.36 16.24 -22.43
C GLY A 82 -10.21 17.39 -21.42
N ARG A 83 -9.34 17.26 -20.42
CA ARG A 83 -9.13 18.24 -19.33
C ARG A 83 -7.64 18.38 -18.98
N ASP A 84 -7.33 19.37 -18.15
CA ASP A 84 -6.00 19.59 -17.59
C ASP A 84 -5.80 18.71 -16.35
N ILE A 85 -5.11 17.59 -16.53
CA ILE A 85 -4.69 16.71 -15.43
C ILE A 85 -3.20 16.92 -15.19
N TYR A 86 -2.79 16.84 -13.93
CA TYR A 86 -1.41 17.04 -13.54
C TYR A 86 -0.82 15.77 -12.95
N LEU A 87 0.32 15.35 -13.45
CA LEU A 87 1.15 14.34 -12.81
C LEU A 87 2.05 15.03 -11.78
N ALA A 88 2.00 14.57 -10.54
CA ALA A 88 2.93 14.95 -9.48
C ALA A 88 3.78 13.73 -9.13
N THR A 89 5.09 13.94 -9.07
CA THR A 89 6.08 12.87 -8.80
C THR A 89 6.71 12.95 -7.41
N GLY A 90 6.40 14.01 -6.64
CA GLY A 90 6.95 14.22 -5.30
C GLY A 90 8.48 14.27 -5.29
N GLU A 91 9.08 13.48 -4.41
CA GLU A 91 10.53 13.24 -4.33
C GLU A 91 10.94 11.95 -5.05
N LYS A 92 10.05 11.38 -5.89
CA LYS A 92 10.31 10.24 -6.77
C LYS A 92 10.64 8.94 -6.03
N HIS A 93 10.08 8.72 -4.84
CA HIS A 93 10.25 7.48 -4.06
C HIS A 93 9.21 6.41 -4.37
N GLY A 94 8.82 6.32 -5.64
CA GLY A 94 7.93 5.29 -6.16
C GLY A 94 6.44 5.49 -5.88
N LEU A 95 6.01 6.68 -5.47
CA LEU A 95 4.59 7.06 -5.46
C LEU A 95 4.36 8.18 -6.48
N PHE A 96 3.37 8.02 -7.34
CA PHE A 96 2.97 9.00 -8.35
C PHE A 96 1.53 9.39 -8.14
N SER A 97 1.15 10.63 -8.47
CA SER A 97 -0.27 10.98 -8.45
C SER A 97 -0.75 11.84 -9.59
N LEU A 98 -1.96 11.52 -10.07
CA LEU A 98 -2.71 12.33 -11.02
C LEU A 98 -3.67 13.23 -10.27
N TRP A 99 -3.71 14.50 -10.64
CA TRP A 99 -4.53 15.51 -10.01
C TRP A 99 -5.49 16.15 -11.00
N ILE A 100 -6.76 16.15 -10.64
CA ILE A 100 -7.68 17.20 -11.06
C ILE A 100 -7.59 18.30 -9.99
N PRO A 101 -7.11 19.50 -10.34
CA PRO A 101 -6.93 20.57 -9.36
C PRO A 101 -8.16 20.78 -8.47
N ASP A 102 -7.91 20.93 -7.17
CA ASP A 102 -8.90 21.27 -6.15
C ASP A 102 -10.12 20.32 -6.05
N THR A 103 -10.07 19.15 -6.69
CA THR A 103 -11.22 18.25 -6.87
C THR A 103 -10.91 16.83 -6.42
N ALA A 104 -9.96 16.16 -7.08
CA ALA A 104 -9.64 14.76 -6.83
C ALA A 104 -8.20 14.43 -7.22
N TRP A 105 -7.65 13.41 -6.57
CA TRP A 105 -6.34 12.87 -6.92
C TRP A 105 -6.28 11.36 -6.73
N LEU A 106 -5.54 10.73 -7.64
CA LEU A 106 -5.25 9.31 -7.69
C LEU A 106 -3.78 9.13 -7.38
N ALA A 107 -3.43 8.22 -6.48
CA ALA A 107 -2.05 7.85 -6.22
C ALA A 107 -1.81 6.39 -6.59
N ALA A 108 -0.71 6.13 -7.30
CA ALA A 108 -0.30 4.78 -7.71
C ALA A 108 1.17 4.54 -7.36
N PRO A 109 1.50 3.40 -6.73
CA PRO A 109 2.88 3.01 -6.54
C PRO A 109 3.47 2.54 -7.87
N SER A 110 4.75 2.82 -8.11
CA SER A 110 5.46 2.37 -9.31
C SER A 110 6.97 2.55 -9.15
N ASP A 111 7.75 1.61 -9.65
CA ASP A 111 9.22 1.75 -9.77
C ASP A 111 9.64 2.57 -11.00
N PHE A 112 8.67 2.94 -11.85
CA PHE A 112 8.87 3.66 -13.10
C PHE A 112 9.81 2.96 -14.10
N ASP A 113 9.89 1.63 -14.03
CA ASP A 113 10.67 0.81 -14.95
C ASP A 113 10.22 1.05 -16.40
N ASP A 114 11.20 1.21 -17.29
CA ASP A 114 11.01 1.51 -18.70
C ASP A 114 10.10 2.73 -18.98
N GLY A 115 10.02 3.67 -18.04
CA GLY A 115 9.21 4.87 -18.13
C GLY A 115 7.71 4.61 -18.05
N VAL A 116 7.28 3.54 -17.38
CA VAL A 116 5.87 3.13 -17.32
C VAL A 116 5.28 3.33 -15.92
N LEU A 117 4.14 4.04 -15.86
CA LEU A 117 3.24 4.07 -14.70
C LEU A 117 2.04 3.15 -14.93
N LYS A 118 1.81 2.22 -14.02
CA LYS A 118 0.61 1.35 -14.03
C LYS A 118 -0.40 1.87 -13.02
N PHE A 119 -1.66 2.01 -13.43
CA PHE A 119 -2.71 2.55 -12.57
C PHE A 119 -3.64 1.49 -11.98
N SER A 120 -3.57 0.24 -12.43
CA SER A 120 -4.38 -0.88 -11.90
C SER A 120 -4.21 -1.14 -10.39
N GLN A 121 -3.11 -0.66 -9.80
CA GLN A 121 -2.82 -0.73 -8.36
C GLN A 121 -3.03 0.61 -7.63
N GLY A 122 -3.59 1.62 -8.30
CA GLY A 122 -3.83 2.94 -7.76
C GLY A 122 -5.04 3.04 -6.84
N ALA A 123 -5.16 4.15 -6.12
CA ALA A 123 -6.38 4.52 -5.41
C ALA A 123 -6.67 6.01 -5.53
N ILE A 124 -7.94 6.36 -5.43
CA ILE A 124 -8.45 7.71 -5.59
C ILE A 124 -8.94 8.23 -4.23
N THR A 125 -8.70 9.51 -4.00
CA THR A 125 -9.42 10.30 -2.99
C THR A 125 -9.94 11.57 -3.64
N SER A 126 -11.08 12.08 -3.16
CA SER A 126 -11.69 13.31 -3.66
C SER A 126 -12.11 14.23 -2.52
N ILE A 127 -12.01 15.54 -2.76
CA ILE A 127 -12.46 16.58 -1.83
C ILE A 127 -13.68 17.34 -2.36
N LYS A 128 -13.95 17.23 -3.66
CA LYS A 128 -15.16 17.73 -4.31
C LYS A 128 -15.59 16.76 -5.37
N VAL A 129 -16.89 16.46 -5.42
CA VAL A 129 -17.44 15.50 -6.37
C VAL A 129 -17.75 16.20 -7.70
N GLU A 130 -16.78 16.25 -8.61
CA GLU A 130 -17.06 16.47 -10.03
C GLU A 130 -17.22 15.09 -10.70
N ALA A 131 -18.48 14.65 -10.87
CA ALA A 131 -18.81 13.24 -11.15
C ALA A 131 -18.13 12.67 -12.41
N ASP A 132 -18.11 13.40 -13.52
CA ASP A 132 -17.57 12.87 -14.79
C ASP A 132 -16.03 12.78 -14.78
N ALA A 133 -15.41 13.69 -14.05
CA ALA A 133 -13.97 13.71 -13.87
C ALA A 133 -13.49 12.55 -13.02
N ILE A 134 -14.17 12.34 -11.89
CA ILE A 134 -13.89 11.26 -10.96
C ILE A 134 -14.11 9.91 -11.64
N LYS A 135 -15.22 9.73 -12.37
CA LYS A 135 -15.46 8.52 -13.18
C LYS A 135 -14.33 8.20 -14.15
N SER A 136 -13.71 9.21 -14.75
CA SER A 136 -12.59 9.00 -15.68
C SER A 136 -11.33 8.52 -14.96
N MET A 137 -11.08 9.03 -13.74
CA MET A 137 -10.00 8.53 -12.90
C MET A 137 -10.31 7.14 -12.34
N GLU A 138 -11.55 6.88 -11.95
CA GLU A 138 -12.01 5.58 -11.44
C GLU A 138 -11.75 4.47 -12.45
N LYS A 139 -11.99 4.73 -13.74
CA LYS A 139 -11.63 3.80 -14.82
C LYS A 139 -10.16 3.42 -14.82
N LEU A 140 -9.23 4.33 -14.48
CA LEU A 140 -7.80 4.03 -14.47
C LEU A 140 -7.37 3.04 -13.37
N VAL A 141 -8.15 2.95 -12.28
CA VAL A 141 -7.87 2.08 -11.12
C VAL A 141 -8.91 1.00 -10.97
N GLU A 142 -9.78 0.83 -11.98
CA GLU A 142 -10.86 -0.13 -11.93
C GLU A 142 -10.26 -1.54 -11.83
N LYS A 143 -10.86 -2.36 -10.98
CA LYS A 143 -10.41 -3.73 -10.79
C LYS A 143 -10.45 -4.47 -12.13
N ASP A 144 -9.39 -5.22 -12.44
CA ASP A 144 -9.21 -5.98 -13.69
C ASP A 144 -8.99 -5.11 -14.95
N SER A 145 -8.76 -3.80 -14.79
CA SER A 145 -8.28 -2.92 -15.86
C SER A 145 -6.75 -2.76 -15.76
N ASP A 146 -6.02 -3.09 -16.82
CA ASP A 146 -4.57 -2.90 -16.90
C ASP A 146 -4.23 -1.61 -17.65
N HIS A 147 -4.53 -0.47 -17.04
CA HIS A 147 -4.18 0.83 -17.59
C HIS A 147 -2.71 1.16 -17.34
N SER A 148 -2.03 1.64 -18.38
CA SER A 148 -0.62 2.05 -18.31
C SER A 148 -0.38 3.37 -19.04
N MET A 149 0.46 4.21 -18.44
CA MET A 149 0.95 5.43 -19.06
C MET A 149 2.46 5.32 -19.26
N ARG A 150 2.87 5.34 -20.52
CA ARG A 150 4.28 5.26 -20.92
C ARG A 150 4.81 6.65 -21.22
N PHE A 151 5.99 6.95 -20.71
CA PHE A 151 6.72 8.18 -20.93
C PHE A 151 7.97 7.90 -21.75
N ILE A 152 8.23 8.76 -22.72
CA ILE A 152 9.43 8.71 -23.57
C ILE A 152 10.05 10.09 -23.65
N VAL A 153 11.34 10.12 -23.94
CA VAL A 153 12.03 11.32 -24.42
C VAL A 153 12.29 11.14 -25.91
N ASN A 154 11.77 12.06 -26.72
CA ASN A 154 11.86 11.99 -28.18
C ASN A 154 13.25 12.45 -28.70
N GLU A 155 13.44 12.43 -30.02
CA GLU A 155 14.71 12.84 -30.66
C GLU A 155 15.08 14.31 -30.42
N GLU A 156 14.09 15.15 -30.05
CA GLU A 156 14.26 16.58 -29.74
C GLU A 156 14.45 16.83 -28.23
N ASP A 157 14.68 15.78 -27.44
CA ASP A 157 14.83 15.82 -25.98
C ASP A 157 13.57 16.34 -25.25
N GLN A 158 12.38 16.10 -25.83
CA GLN A 158 11.10 16.47 -25.24
C GLN A 158 10.41 15.26 -24.61
N LEU A 159 9.90 15.45 -23.39
CA LEU A 159 9.12 14.45 -22.68
C LEU A 159 7.71 14.33 -23.26
N GLN A 160 7.31 13.12 -23.61
CA GLN A 160 5.99 12.80 -24.12
C GLN A 160 5.39 11.62 -23.34
N TYR A 161 4.07 11.54 -23.31
CA TYR A 161 3.34 10.45 -22.66
C TYR A 161 2.30 9.83 -23.59
N SER A 162 2.01 8.55 -23.39
CA SER A 162 0.95 7.81 -24.06
C SER A 162 0.17 6.99 -23.03
N LEU A 163 -1.16 7.04 -23.08
CA LEU A 163 -2.05 6.20 -22.28
C LEU A 163 -2.49 4.99 -23.10
N ASP A 164 -2.30 3.78 -22.58
CA ASP A 164 -2.72 2.49 -23.16
C ASP A 164 -2.27 2.30 -24.61
N GLY A 165 -1.06 2.75 -24.92
CA GLY A 165 -0.52 2.69 -26.28
C GLY A 165 -1.24 3.62 -27.25
N GLY A 166 -1.92 4.67 -26.80
CA GLY A 166 -2.42 5.75 -27.64
C GLY A 166 -1.30 6.55 -28.32
N GLU A 167 -1.67 7.64 -28.99
CA GLU A 167 -0.68 8.59 -29.53
C GLU A 167 0.11 9.27 -28.40
N TYR A 168 1.40 9.50 -28.65
CA TYR A 168 2.24 10.28 -27.75
C TYR A 168 1.83 11.75 -27.79
N LYS A 169 1.71 12.34 -26.61
CA LYS A 169 1.36 13.75 -26.40
C LYS A 169 2.45 14.42 -25.58
N ASP A 170 2.72 15.68 -25.88
CA ASP A 170 3.72 16.45 -25.15
C ASP A 170 3.32 16.66 -23.69
N VAL A 171 4.28 16.49 -22.80
CA VAL A 171 4.14 16.86 -21.40
C VAL A 171 4.42 18.36 -21.26
N GLY A 172 3.49 19.08 -20.64
CA GLY A 172 3.66 20.50 -20.35
C GLY A 172 4.29 20.76 -18.98
N GLU A 173 4.98 21.88 -18.84
CA GLU A 173 5.42 22.36 -17.53
C GLU A 173 4.25 22.93 -16.73
N THR A 174 4.29 22.77 -15.41
CA THR A 174 3.39 23.48 -14.49
C THR A 174 4.08 23.84 -13.19
N SER A 175 3.62 24.91 -12.54
CA SER A 175 4.12 25.35 -11.24
C SER A 175 2.98 25.43 -10.23
N VAL A 176 3.21 24.93 -9.03
CA VAL A 176 2.26 24.99 -7.92
C VAL A 176 2.80 25.92 -6.83
N LYS A 177 1.98 26.88 -6.40
CA LYS A 177 2.37 27.82 -5.35
C LYS A 177 2.53 27.10 -4.02
N LYS A 178 3.70 27.23 -3.40
CA LYS A 178 3.99 26.68 -2.07
C LYS A 178 3.24 27.44 -0.97
N ASN A 179 2.70 26.71 0.00
CA ASN A 179 2.16 27.21 1.25
C ASN A 179 3.16 26.94 2.39
N SER A 180 3.78 27.97 2.94
CA SER A 180 4.80 27.81 3.97
C SER A 180 4.31 27.20 5.29
N SER A 181 3.00 27.10 5.52
CA SER A 181 2.46 26.51 6.74
C SER A 181 2.50 24.98 6.77
N VAL A 182 2.74 24.32 5.62
CA VAL A 182 2.75 22.86 5.49
C VAL A 182 4.08 22.36 4.95
N VAL A 183 4.36 21.07 5.17
CA VAL A 183 5.49 20.39 4.57
C VAL A 183 5.25 20.18 3.07
N TRP A 184 6.30 20.36 2.24
CA TRP A 184 6.23 20.27 0.77
C TRP A 184 7.15 19.21 0.15
N ASN A 185 7.97 18.55 0.96
CA ASN A 185 9.00 17.62 0.51
C ASN A 185 8.87 16.33 1.34
N GLY A 186 8.66 15.18 0.69
CA GLY A 186 8.54 13.88 1.35
C GLY A 186 9.79 13.44 2.12
N ASP A 187 10.99 13.83 1.64
CA ASP A 187 12.27 13.54 2.31
C ASP A 187 12.36 14.14 3.70
N SER A 188 11.65 15.25 3.95
CA SER A 188 11.71 15.88 5.27
C SER A 188 10.99 15.07 6.36
N LEU A 189 10.25 14.03 5.98
CA LEU A 189 9.66 13.04 6.88
C LEU A 189 10.53 11.78 7.02
N ALA A 190 11.48 11.53 6.12
CA ALA A 190 12.28 10.31 6.18
C ALA A 190 13.04 10.21 7.51
N SER A 191 13.02 9.02 8.12
CA SER A 191 13.59 8.73 9.44
C SER A 191 12.96 9.51 10.60
N LYS A 192 11.67 9.83 10.48
CA LYS A 192 10.89 10.46 11.54
C LYS A 192 9.68 9.64 11.90
N GLU A 193 9.20 9.88 13.10
CA GLU A 193 7.93 9.35 13.57
C GLU A 193 7.04 10.49 14.04
N LEU A 194 5.79 10.51 13.55
CA LEU A 194 4.74 11.41 14.04
C LEU A 194 3.78 10.59 14.89
N PHE A 195 3.74 10.87 16.19
CA PHE A 195 2.80 10.23 17.11
C PHE A 195 1.62 11.16 17.37
N CYS A 196 0.46 10.85 16.80
CA CYS A 196 -0.71 11.72 16.76
C CYS A 196 -1.84 11.21 17.65
N LYS A 197 -2.50 12.12 18.38
CA LYS A 197 -3.70 11.81 19.17
C LYS A 197 -4.94 11.83 18.26
N THR A 198 -5.46 10.66 17.91
CA THR A 198 -6.57 10.48 16.96
C THR A 198 -7.92 10.20 17.63
N GLY A 199 -7.92 9.91 18.94
CA GLY A 199 -9.13 9.78 19.74
C GLY A 199 -8.90 10.20 21.20
N GLU A 200 -9.86 9.91 22.08
CA GLU A 200 -9.70 10.22 23.51
C GLU A 200 -8.49 9.50 24.12
N ASN A 201 -8.41 8.19 23.85
CA ASN A 201 -7.35 7.27 24.30
C ASN A 201 -6.68 6.50 23.14
N THR A 202 -6.94 6.92 21.90
CA THR A 202 -6.39 6.31 20.69
C THR A 202 -5.33 7.22 20.10
N PHE A 203 -4.23 6.61 19.69
CA PHE A 203 -3.10 7.28 19.07
C PHE A 203 -2.69 6.53 17.81
N THR A 204 -2.20 7.27 16.83
CA THR A 204 -1.61 6.68 15.62
C THR A 204 -0.16 7.16 15.51
N GLY A 205 0.77 6.20 15.51
CA GLY A 205 2.19 6.44 15.23
C GLY A 205 2.46 6.24 13.75
N TYR A 206 2.93 7.28 13.06
CA TYR A 206 3.35 7.25 11.66
C TYR A 206 4.87 7.26 11.59
N SER A 207 5.48 6.08 11.41
CA SER A 207 6.90 5.91 11.17
C SER A 207 7.20 6.01 9.68
N PHE A 208 8.07 6.95 9.30
CA PHE A 208 8.43 7.23 7.92
C PHE A 208 9.86 6.77 7.62
N TYR A 209 9.97 5.86 6.66
CA TYR A 209 11.20 5.41 6.02
C TYR A 209 11.37 6.18 4.71
N LYS A 210 12.36 5.88 3.86
CA LYS A 210 12.49 6.60 2.58
C LYS A 210 11.37 6.18 1.61
N GLY A 211 10.35 7.03 1.45
CA GLY A 211 9.19 6.78 0.56
C GLY A 211 8.23 5.66 1.00
N ARG A 212 8.48 5.07 2.17
CA ARG A 212 7.70 4.01 2.77
C ARG A 212 7.28 4.40 4.17
N TYR A 213 6.11 3.96 4.61
CA TYR A 213 5.62 4.26 5.95
C TYR A 213 5.04 3.02 6.63
N VAL A 214 5.04 3.06 7.96
CA VAL A 214 4.27 2.18 8.83
C VAL A 214 3.43 3.07 9.75
N ALA A 215 2.12 2.86 9.75
CA ALA A 215 1.18 3.50 10.66
C ALA A 215 0.65 2.46 11.65
N THR A 216 0.82 2.69 12.94
CA THR A 216 0.32 1.81 14.02
C THR A 216 -0.70 2.53 14.86
N ASP A 217 -1.91 2.00 14.94
CA ASP A 217 -2.94 2.47 15.85
C ASP A 217 -2.83 1.74 17.18
N VAL A 218 -2.73 2.52 18.26
CA VAL A 218 -2.61 2.01 19.61
C VAL A 218 -3.66 2.63 20.51
N VAL A 219 -4.09 1.86 21.51
CA VAL A 219 -4.97 2.34 22.58
C VAL A 219 -4.18 2.37 23.88
N ARG A 220 -4.23 3.52 24.56
CA ARG A 220 -3.65 3.71 25.88
C ARG A 220 -4.72 3.53 26.94
N ASN A 221 -4.61 2.49 27.75
CA ASN A 221 -5.46 2.34 28.92
C ASN A 221 -4.86 3.12 30.09
N ALA A 222 -5.66 3.94 30.78
CA ALA A 222 -5.22 4.73 31.93
C ALA A 222 -4.67 3.88 33.10
N GLU A 223 -5.02 2.58 33.14
CA GLU A 223 -4.54 1.63 34.16
C GLU A 223 -3.28 0.86 33.73
N GLN A 224 -2.84 0.96 32.48
CA GLN A 224 -1.67 0.26 31.94
C GLN A 224 -0.55 1.24 31.56
N THR A 225 0.70 0.83 31.72
CA THR A 225 1.87 1.64 31.32
C THR A 225 2.26 1.48 29.86
N ASN A 226 1.72 0.46 29.17
CA ASN A 226 2.10 0.10 27.81
C ASN A 226 0.91 0.27 26.87
N ASP A 227 1.18 0.79 25.69
CA ASP A 227 0.19 0.95 24.63
C ASP A 227 -0.14 -0.41 24.00
N SER A 228 -1.43 -0.68 23.75
CA SER A 228 -1.88 -1.91 23.09
C SER A 228 -2.05 -1.66 21.60
N LEU A 229 -1.35 -2.42 20.75
CA LEU A 229 -1.51 -2.37 19.30
C LEU A 229 -2.89 -2.91 18.90
N VAL A 230 -3.64 -2.11 18.14
CA VAL A 230 -4.98 -2.46 17.67
C VAL A 230 -4.95 -2.81 16.19
N SER A 231 -4.30 -1.98 15.39
CA SER A 231 -4.18 -2.16 13.95
C SER A 231 -2.89 -1.53 13.45
N TRP A 232 -2.44 -1.98 12.28
CA TRP A 232 -1.38 -1.32 11.56
C TRP A 232 -1.62 -1.36 10.05
N SER A 233 -1.01 -0.42 9.36
CA SER A 233 -0.96 -0.36 7.91
C SER A 233 0.40 0.14 7.45
N ALA A 234 0.84 -0.28 6.29
CA ALA A 234 2.12 0.10 5.76
C ALA A 234 2.05 0.16 4.23
N GLY A 235 2.80 1.10 3.65
CA GLY A 235 2.80 1.27 2.21
C GLY A 235 3.70 2.41 1.76
N TYR A 236 3.32 3.01 0.64
CA TYR A 236 4.05 4.10 0.02
C TYR A 236 3.56 5.44 0.57
N TYR A 237 4.47 6.38 0.76
CA TYR A 237 4.10 7.78 0.98
C TYR A 237 4.98 8.73 0.19
N ASP A 238 4.43 9.91 -0.09
CA ASP A 238 5.19 11.08 -0.49
C ASP A 238 4.34 12.34 -0.24
N ILE A 239 4.92 13.52 -0.40
CA ILE A 239 4.24 14.81 -0.33
C ILE A 239 4.11 15.40 -1.73
N HIS A 240 2.90 15.33 -2.27
CA HIS A 240 2.57 15.85 -3.59
C HIS A 240 1.75 17.12 -3.43
N ARG A 241 2.22 18.23 -4.01
CA ARG A 241 1.52 19.53 -3.98
C ARG A 241 1.15 19.99 -2.55
N GLY A 242 1.99 19.67 -1.56
CA GLY A 242 1.77 20.02 -0.14
C GLY A 242 0.78 19.11 0.61
N LYS A 243 0.41 17.96 0.01
CA LYS A 243 -0.40 16.92 0.64
C LYS A 243 0.42 15.67 0.84
N LEU A 244 0.45 15.17 2.08
CA LEU A 244 0.94 13.84 2.40
C LEU A 244 -0.07 12.83 1.82
N LEU A 245 0.39 12.03 0.86
CA LEU A 245 -0.37 10.92 0.31
C LEU A 245 0.21 9.63 0.88
N MET A 246 -0.63 8.76 1.41
CA MET A 246 -0.23 7.45 1.94
C MET A 246 -1.12 6.38 1.30
N ARG A 247 -0.49 5.46 0.58
CA ARG A 247 -1.13 4.34 -0.12
C ARG A 247 -0.79 3.04 0.61
N PRO A 248 -1.69 2.50 1.45
CA PRO A 248 -1.45 1.23 2.13
C PRO A 248 -1.41 0.07 1.14
N LEU A 249 -0.47 -0.86 1.36
CA LEU A 249 -0.38 -2.15 0.64
C LEU A 249 -0.49 -3.35 1.59
N PHE A 250 0.08 -3.20 2.78
CA PHE A 250 0.05 -4.16 3.88
C PHE A 250 -0.79 -3.59 5.02
N TYR A 251 -1.63 -4.39 5.65
CA TYR A 251 -2.48 -3.96 6.75
C TYR A 251 -3.07 -5.13 7.52
N SER A 252 -3.21 -4.99 8.83
CA SER A 252 -3.81 -6.01 9.71
C SER A 252 -5.34 -5.94 9.77
N SER A 253 -5.93 -4.83 9.32
CA SER A 253 -7.38 -4.58 9.33
C SER A 253 -7.80 -3.75 8.11
N ALA A 254 -9.10 -3.58 7.89
CA ALA A 254 -9.58 -2.71 6.82
C ALA A 254 -9.01 -1.29 6.96
N VAL A 255 -8.56 -0.71 5.84
CA VAL A 255 -7.95 0.63 5.76
C VAL A 255 -8.52 1.39 4.57
N TYR A 256 -8.39 2.72 4.59
CA TYR A 256 -8.66 3.53 3.42
C TYR A 256 -7.70 3.18 2.29
N ALA A 257 -8.22 3.14 1.06
CA ALA A 257 -7.39 2.86 -0.10
C ALA A 257 -6.32 3.96 -0.31
N LEU A 258 -6.64 5.23 -0.04
CA LEU A 258 -5.67 6.32 -0.07
C LEU A 258 -5.98 7.26 1.09
N VAL A 259 -4.97 7.55 1.92
CA VAL A 259 -5.05 8.61 2.92
C VAL A 259 -4.41 9.86 2.36
N SER A 260 -5.11 10.99 2.49
CA SER A 260 -4.57 12.30 2.16
C SER A 260 -4.62 13.20 3.38
N ALA A 261 -3.48 13.78 3.72
CA ALA A 261 -3.32 14.66 4.86
C ALA A 261 -2.48 15.89 4.51
N SER A 262 -2.44 16.86 5.43
CA SER A 262 -1.44 17.94 5.39
C SER A 262 -0.66 17.92 6.69
N VAL A 263 0.67 17.97 6.61
CA VAL A 263 1.54 18.04 7.80
C VAL A 263 1.94 19.49 8.00
N SER A 264 1.74 20.04 9.19
CA SER A 264 2.20 21.39 9.50
C SER A 264 3.72 21.47 9.40
N SER A 265 4.24 22.63 9.01
CA SER A 265 5.69 22.86 8.86
C SER A 265 6.50 22.66 10.16
N ASP A 266 5.84 22.74 11.32
CA ASP A 266 6.42 22.46 12.64
C ASP A 266 6.13 21.04 13.16
N TYR A 267 5.48 20.19 12.35
CA TYR A 267 5.15 18.79 12.61
C TYR A 267 4.21 18.54 13.79
N LYS A 268 3.56 19.59 14.32
CA LYS A 268 2.65 19.48 15.48
C LYS A 268 1.21 19.18 15.11
N THR A 269 0.84 19.37 13.86
CA THR A 269 -0.52 19.16 13.39
C THR A 269 -0.52 18.33 12.12
N LEU A 270 -1.33 17.28 12.11
CA LEU A 270 -1.69 16.53 10.92
C LEU A 270 -3.18 16.80 10.64
N THR A 271 -3.48 17.37 9.48
CA THR A 271 -4.87 17.62 9.06
C THR A 271 -5.34 16.50 8.15
N ILE A 272 -6.25 15.64 8.62
CA ILE A 272 -6.86 14.53 7.86
C ILE A 272 -8.34 14.84 7.69
N SER A 273 -8.88 14.77 6.47
CA SER A 273 -10.32 14.99 6.22
C SER A 273 -10.89 16.30 6.81
N ALA A 274 -10.07 17.36 6.84
CA ALA A 274 -10.36 18.67 7.45
C ALA A 274 -10.42 18.71 8.99
N GLU A 275 -9.98 17.64 9.66
CA GLU A 275 -9.79 17.61 11.11
C GLU A 275 -8.31 17.68 11.46
N ASP A 276 -7.97 18.56 12.40
CA ASP A 276 -6.62 18.72 12.90
C ASP A 276 -6.38 17.80 14.10
N VAL A 277 -5.39 16.90 13.98
CA VAL A 277 -4.90 16.09 15.10
C VAL A 277 -3.55 16.60 15.58
N SER A 278 -3.37 16.60 16.89
CA SER A 278 -2.12 16.99 17.54
C SER A 278 -1.11 15.87 17.47
N CYS A 279 0.11 16.17 17.05
CA CYS A 279 1.19 15.22 16.87
C CYS A 279 2.45 15.63 17.64
N THR A 280 3.22 14.63 18.03
CA THR A 280 4.58 14.79 18.55
C THR A 280 5.56 14.18 17.57
N LEU A 281 6.66 14.87 17.31
CA LEU A 281 7.72 14.40 16.43
C LEU A 281 8.84 13.72 17.22
N SER A 282 9.27 12.55 16.76
CA SER A 282 10.48 11.85 17.19
C SER A 282 11.35 11.48 15.98
N GLU A 283 12.64 11.25 16.25
CA GLU A 283 13.57 10.68 15.26
C GLU A 283 13.46 9.14 15.30
N LEU A 284 13.36 8.52 14.13
CA LEU A 284 13.31 7.08 13.97
C LEU A 284 14.71 6.55 13.68
N LYS A 285 15.21 5.67 14.56
CA LYS A 285 16.53 5.03 14.39
C LYS A 285 16.35 3.57 14.02
N TYR A 286 16.92 3.18 12.89
CA TYR A 286 16.88 1.82 12.38
C TYR A 286 18.12 1.56 11.52
N ASN A 287 18.41 0.28 11.30
CA ASN A 287 19.37 -0.14 10.29
C ASN A 287 18.58 -0.53 9.05
N GLU A 288 18.86 0.08 7.91
CA GLU A 288 18.25 -0.29 6.63
C GLU A 288 18.60 -1.76 6.32
N VAL A 289 17.59 -2.56 5.98
CA VAL A 289 17.73 -3.93 5.51
C VAL A 289 17.29 -3.95 4.05
N PRO A 290 18.22 -4.08 3.10
CA PRO A 290 17.87 -4.22 1.69
C PRO A 290 17.00 -5.48 1.48
N ALA A 291 15.89 -5.33 0.76
CA ALA A 291 15.00 -6.46 0.49
C ALA A 291 15.75 -7.61 -0.24
N ALA A 292 16.69 -7.28 -1.14
CA ALA A 292 17.54 -8.25 -1.83
C ALA A 292 18.36 -9.14 -0.88
N ASP A 293 18.67 -8.67 0.34
CA ASP A 293 19.43 -9.46 1.31
C ASP A 293 18.57 -10.47 2.08
N LEU A 294 17.23 -10.39 1.94
CA LEU A 294 16.27 -11.35 2.47
C LEU A 294 15.69 -12.27 1.37
N GLU A 295 15.98 -12.01 0.10
CA GLU A 295 15.55 -12.87 -1.01
C GLU A 295 16.25 -14.24 -0.94
N GLY A 296 15.50 -15.32 -1.13
CA GLY A 296 15.99 -16.69 -1.11
C GLY A 296 15.23 -17.61 -0.16
N GLU A 297 15.82 -18.79 0.06
CA GLU A 297 15.29 -19.82 0.94
C GLU A 297 15.92 -19.69 2.33
N TRP A 298 15.12 -19.95 3.36
CA TRP A 298 15.48 -19.87 4.76
C TRP A 298 14.87 -21.04 5.53
N GLU A 299 15.60 -21.52 6.54
CA GLU A 299 15.21 -22.65 7.37
C GLU A 299 15.23 -22.29 8.85
N SER A 300 14.40 -22.99 9.62
CA SER A 300 14.38 -22.89 11.08
C SER A 300 13.89 -24.19 11.72
N ASP A 301 14.44 -24.55 12.88
CA ASP A 301 14.03 -25.70 13.69
C ASP A 301 13.47 -25.21 15.03
N GLU A 302 12.22 -24.73 15.02
CA GLU A 302 11.55 -24.18 16.21
C GLU A 302 10.29 -24.96 16.56
N GLY A 303 10.05 -25.18 17.86
CA GLY A 303 8.84 -25.85 18.36
C GLY A 303 8.75 -27.34 17.99
N GLY A 304 9.86 -27.97 17.58
CA GLY A 304 9.89 -29.36 17.10
C GLY A 304 9.27 -29.53 15.71
N LEU A 305 9.24 -28.45 14.92
CA LEU A 305 8.83 -28.41 13.53
C LEU A 305 10.01 -27.94 12.68
N ALA A 306 10.15 -28.53 11.49
CA ALA A 306 11.08 -28.05 10.48
C ALA A 306 10.36 -26.99 9.63
N TRP A 307 10.90 -25.78 9.61
CA TRP A 307 10.33 -24.64 8.89
C TRP A 307 11.13 -24.32 7.65
N SER A 308 10.42 -23.90 6.61
CA SER A 308 10.98 -23.36 5.39
C SER A 308 10.26 -22.05 5.06
N LEU A 309 11.02 -21.02 4.73
CA LEU A 309 10.55 -19.73 4.26
C LEU A 309 11.24 -19.42 2.93
N ASP A 310 10.46 -19.29 1.87
CA ASP A 310 10.91 -18.89 0.54
C ASP A 310 10.44 -17.45 0.28
N MET A 311 11.39 -16.53 0.10
CA MET A 311 11.17 -15.11 -0.17
C MET A 311 11.66 -14.78 -1.58
N ARG A 312 10.73 -14.66 -2.52
CA ARG A 312 11.05 -14.56 -3.95
C ARG A 312 11.31 -13.12 -4.39
N THR A 313 12.08 -12.98 -5.46
CA THR A 313 12.42 -11.70 -6.11
C THR A 313 11.18 -10.95 -6.63
N ASP A 314 10.10 -11.66 -6.96
CA ASP A 314 8.81 -11.09 -7.38
C ASP A 314 7.96 -10.58 -6.20
N ARG A 315 8.54 -10.51 -5.00
CA ARG A 315 7.88 -10.09 -3.75
C ARG A 315 6.77 -11.03 -3.30
N THR A 316 6.75 -12.27 -3.78
CA THR A 316 5.93 -13.34 -3.19
C THR A 316 6.70 -14.11 -2.13
N PHE A 317 5.98 -14.65 -1.13
CA PHE A 317 6.57 -15.53 -0.13
C PHE A 317 5.74 -16.79 0.07
N GLU A 318 6.39 -17.82 0.62
CA GLU A 318 5.76 -19.01 1.15
C GLU A 318 6.48 -19.45 2.42
N VAL A 319 5.74 -19.66 3.52
CA VAL A 319 6.26 -20.24 4.76
C VAL A 319 5.53 -21.55 5.06
N LYS A 320 6.31 -22.58 5.37
CA LYS A 320 5.84 -23.94 5.64
C LYS A 320 6.43 -24.47 6.93
N ALA A 321 5.65 -25.27 7.66
CA ALA A 321 6.13 -26.02 8.82
C ALA A 321 5.79 -27.51 8.67
N PHE A 322 6.74 -28.38 9.00
CA PHE A 322 6.61 -29.82 8.87
C PHE A 322 6.87 -30.55 10.19
N LYS A 323 6.08 -31.58 10.46
CA LYS A 323 6.35 -32.59 11.48
C LYS A 323 6.53 -33.95 10.79
N GLY A 324 7.78 -34.31 10.51
CA GLY A 324 8.06 -35.41 9.57
C GLY A 324 7.49 -35.08 8.19
N ASN A 325 6.63 -35.94 7.64
CA ASN A 325 6.03 -35.73 6.32
C ASN A 325 4.71 -34.95 6.36
N GLU A 326 4.24 -34.54 7.53
CA GLU A 326 2.97 -33.85 7.68
C GLU A 326 3.17 -32.33 7.67
N ASN A 327 2.50 -31.64 6.74
CA ASN A 327 2.45 -30.18 6.73
C ASN A 327 1.52 -29.68 7.85
N LYS A 328 2.09 -28.91 8.78
CA LYS A 328 1.41 -28.34 9.94
C LYS A 328 1.02 -26.88 9.75
N ALA A 329 1.74 -26.14 8.91
CA ALA A 329 1.43 -24.76 8.60
C ALA A 329 1.84 -24.43 7.17
N LEU A 330 0.99 -23.68 6.47
CA LEU A 330 1.31 -23.03 5.21
C LEU A 330 0.75 -21.62 5.29
N LYS A 331 1.57 -20.62 4.95
CA LYS A 331 1.10 -19.28 4.59
C LYS A 331 1.83 -18.84 3.34
N GLN A 332 1.12 -18.18 2.45
CA GLN A 332 1.69 -17.63 1.24
C GLN A 332 1.07 -16.27 0.95
N GLY A 333 1.80 -15.44 0.23
CA GLY A 333 1.31 -14.13 -0.18
C GLY A 333 2.43 -13.24 -0.66
N THR A 334 2.38 -11.96 -0.28
CA THR A 334 3.35 -10.94 -0.71
C THR A 334 4.12 -10.37 0.47
N TRP A 335 5.36 -9.96 0.25
CA TRP A 335 6.21 -9.37 1.29
C TRP A 335 6.95 -8.13 0.80
N ASP A 336 7.36 -7.28 1.74
CA ASP A 336 8.25 -6.14 1.49
C ASP A 336 8.99 -5.75 2.79
N VAL A 337 10.03 -4.94 2.68
CA VAL A 337 10.83 -4.46 3.82
C VAL A 337 10.91 -2.94 3.81
N TYR A 338 10.49 -2.31 4.92
CA TYR A 338 10.57 -0.85 5.10
C TYR A 338 11.56 -0.52 6.21
N GLY A 339 12.74 -0.03 5.83
CA GLY A 339 13.85 0.15 6.76
C GLY A 339 14.27 -1.19 7.36
N ASN A 340 13.84 -1.47 8.59
CA ASN A 340 14.06 -2.76 9.26
C ASN A 340 12.77 -3.54 9.53
N GLN A 341 11.63 -3.11 9.00
CA GLN A 341 10.33 -3.78 9.22
C GLN A 341 10.05 -4.73 8.05
N LEU A 342 9.99 -6.04 8.32
CA LEU A 342 9.53 -7.04 7.36
C LEU A 342 8.01 -7.20 7.50
N LEU A 343 7.32 -7.01 6.39
CA LEU A 343 5.87 -7.01 6.26
C LEU A 343 5.46 -8.16 5.36
N MET A 344 4.51 -8.98 5.81
CA MET A 344 3.94 -10.09 5.03
C MET A 344 2.44 -9.96 4.98
N LYS A 345 1.86 -9.97 3.79
CA LYS A 345 0.42 -10.01 3.55
C LYS A 345 0.04 -11.40 3.08
N VAL A 346 -0.79 -12.10 3.84
CA VAL A 346 -1.19 -13.47 3.57
C VAL A 346 -2.39 -13.48 2.63
N THR A 347 -2.28 -14.21 1.52
CA THR A 347 -3.37 -14.42 0.55
C THR A 347 -3.87 -15.86 0.52
N GLY A 348 -3.11 -16.81 1.08
CA GLY A 348 -3.52 -18.19 1.23
C GLY A 348 -2.84 -18.88 2.42
N CYS A 349 -3.52 -19.86 3.01
CA CYS A 349 -3.00 -20.63 4.13
C CYS A 349 -3.66 -22.00 4.27
N LEU A 350 -2.99 -22.91 5.01
CA LEU A 350 -3.55 -24.21 5.38
C LEU A 350 -4.74 -24.02 6.33
N GLY A 351 -5.85 -24.72 6.08
CA GLY A 351 -7.04 -24.68 6.95
C GLY A 351 -7.95 -23.46 6.80
N GLY A 352 -7.60 -22.50 5.91
CA GLY A 352 -8.48 -21.41 5.47
C GLY A 352 -8.68 -20.25 6.45
N LYS A 353 -8.13 -20.31 7.66
CA LYS A 353 -8.13 -19.20 8.64
C LYS A 353 -6.70 -18.96 9.12
N CYS A 354 -6.16 -17.80 8.77
CA CYS A 354 -4.85 -17.33 9.20
C CYS A 354 -4.92 -15.82 9.40
N THR A 355 -3.94 -15.30 10.14
CA THR A 355 -3.76 -13.87 10.29
C THR A 355 -3.50 -13.22 8.91
N PRO A 356 -4.23 -12.16 8.53
CA PRO A 356 -4.20 -11.63 7.16
C PRO A 356 -2.89 -10.91 6.83
N ALA A 357 -2.17 -10.43 7.84
CA ALA A 357 -0.87 -9.81 7.66
C ALA A 357 -0.04 -9.91 8.95
N VAL A 358 1.27 -10.07 8.78
CA VAL A 358 2.25 -10.11 9.86
C VAL A 358 3.25 -8.97 9.65
N MET A 359 3.57 -8.27 10.73
CA MET A 359 4.63 -7.27 10.76
C MET A 359 5.64 -7.67 11.83
N GLY A 360 6.91 -7.42 11.57
CA GLY A 360 7.96 -7.66 12.55
C GLY A 360 9.23 -6.92 12.20
N SER A 361 10.12 -6.82 13.18
CA SER A 361 11.42 -6.18 13.00
C SER A 361 12.48 -7.21 12.64
N VAL A 362 13.24 -6.93 11.59
CA VAL A 362 14.46 -7.65 11.24
C VAL A 362 15.60 -7.13 12.12
N SER A 363 16.31 -8.06 12.76
CA SER A 363 17.46 -7.76 13.60
C SER A 363 18.54 -8.84 13.45
N LYS A 364 19.76 -8.56 13.94
CA LYS A 364 20.91 -9.48 13.88
C LYS A 364 21.02 -10.18 12.51
N TRP A 365 21.04 -9.38 11.45
CA TRP A 365 21.00 -9.88 10.08
C TRP A 365 22.42 -9.94 9.48
N MET A 366 22.67 -10.97 8.67
CA MET A 366 23.82 -11.12 7.78
C MET A 366 23.33 -11.66 6.44
N ALA A 367 23.53 -10.88 5.37
CA ALA A 367 23.10 -11.22 4.01
C ALA A 367 23.49 -12.65 3.62
N GLY A 368 22.53 -13.42 3.14
CA GLY A 368 22.72 -14.81 2.70
C GLY A 368 23.17 -15.79 3.80
N SER A 369 23.03 -15.43 5.08
CA SER A 369 23.47 -16.29 6.19
C SER A 369 22.40 -16.47 7.26
N PHE A 370 21.97 -15.41 7.94
CA PHE A 370 20.94 -15.51 8.98
C PHE A 370 20.25 -14.17 9.24
N PHE A 371 19.04 -14.22 9.79
CA PHE A 371 18.36 -13.06 10.35
C PHE A 371 17.38 -13.44 11.46
N ASN A 372 17.08 -12.49 12.34
CA ASN A 372 16.01 -12.60 13.32
C ASN A 372 14.80 -11.79 12.86
N TYR A 373 13.60 -12.38 12.96
CA TYR A 373 12.32 -11.76 12.66
C TYR A 373 11.40 -11.76 13.88
N GLY A 374 11.57 -10.76 14.74
CA GLY A 374 10.69 -10.54 15.89
C GLY A 374 9.33 -10.06 15.41
N ASN A 375 8.38 -10.97 15.29
CA ASN A 375 7.15 -10.77 14.54
C ASN A 375 5.88 -10.87 15.40
N SER A 376 4.78 -10.35 14.88
CA SER A 376 3.50 -10.25 15.57
C SER A 376 2.53 -11.40 15.26
N ASP A 377 3.00 -12.52 14.70
CA ASP A 377 2.13 -13.61 14.25
C ASP A 377 1.46 -14.31 15.44
N PRO A 378 0.12 -14.24 15.58
CA PRO A 378 -0.59 -14.89 16.67
C PRO A 378 -1.03 -16.32 16.33
N ASP A 379 -0.79 -16.80 15.10
CA ASP A 379 -1.23 -18.11 14.66
C ASP A 379 -0.48 -19.25 15.38
N ASP A 380 -1.06 -20.46 15.39
CA ASP A 380 -0.47 -21.66 15.98
C ASP A 380 -0.31 -22.76 14.91
N PRO A 381 0.92 -23.23 14.62
CA PRO A 381 2.18 -22.78 15.22
C PRO A 381 2.61 -21.38 14.69
N PRO A 382 3.29 -20.55 15.52
CA PRO A 382 3.72 -19.21 15.13
C PRO A 382 4.93 -19.27 14.19
N ILE A 383 5.05 -18.30 13.29
CA ILE A 383 6.25 -18.12 12.44
C ILE A 383 7.49 -17.94 13.34
N PRO A 384 8.56 -18.75 13.13
CA PRO A 384 9.81 -18.66 13.89
C PRO A 384 10.45 -17.28 13.92
N GLU A 385 11.18 -17.00 14.99
CA GLU A 385 11.97 -15.78 15.10
C GLU A 385 13.34 -15.90 14.42
N ASP A 386 14.01 -17.06 14.50
CA ASP A 386 15.37 -17.24 13.99
C ASP A 386 15.35 -17.97 12.65
N TRP A 387 16.04 -17.43 11.65
CA TRP A 387 16.15 -17.99 10.30
C TRP A 387 17.60 -18.09 9.84
N ILE A 388 17.96 -19.22 9.24
CA ILE A 388 19.28 -19.48 8.66
C ILE A 388 19.17 -19.84 7.18
N ALA A 389 20.17 -19.49 6.40
CA ALA A 389 20.25 -19.92 5.00
C ALA A 389 20.54 -21.43 4.94
N PRO A 390 19.92 -22.18 4.01
CA PRO A 390 20.17 -23.60 3.85
C PRO A 390 21.60 -23.87 3.35
N GLU A 391 22.15 -25.02 3.76
CA GLU A 391 23.43 -25.53 3.27
C GLU A 391 23.20 -26.52 2.12
N TYR A 392 23.84 -26.31 0.98
CA TYR A 392 23.78 -27.20 -0.18
C TYR A 392 25.11 -27.96 -0.39
N GLU A 393 25.03 -29.23 -0.78
CA GLU A 393 26.20 -30.09 -1.12
C GLU A 393 26.86 -29.73 -2.46
#